data_AF-A0A5F8GJF2-F1
#
_entry.id   AF-A0A5F8GJF2-F1
#
_cell.length_a   1.000
_cell.length_b   1.000
_cell.length_c   1.000
_cell.angle_alpha   90.00
_cell.angle_beta   90.00
_cell.angle_gamma   90.00
#
_symmetry.space_group_name_H-M   'P 1'
#
loop_
_entity.id
_entity.type
_entity.pdbx_description
1 polymer ?
#
loop_
_entity_poly.entity_id
_entity_poly.type
_entity_poly.pdbx_seq_one_letter_code
_entity_poly.pdbx_strand_id
1 'polypeptide(L)' 'MSSHSLKEALLTIKKVCQKKQDGATNAVVKRTAWTLEGKDRFTIRHMYVDIKGQKIRKKG' A
#
# COMPACT_ATOMS: atom_id res chain seq x y z
N MET A 1 20.00 -6.09 -7.33
CA MET A 1 19.54 -5.93 -5.94
C MET A 1 18.03 -6.05 -5.88
N SER A 2 17.52 -7.19 -5.40
CA SER A 2 16.09 -7.53 -5.40
C SER A 2 15.38 -6.96 -4.17
N SER A 3 14.91 -5.71 -4.21
CA SER A 3 14.33 -5.03 -3.03
C SER A 3 12.79 -5.11 -2.96
N HIS A 4 12.28 -6.35 -2.92
CA HIS A 4 10.91 -6.64 -2.44
C HIS A 4 10.84 -6.78 -0.92
N SER A 5 11.83 -6.26 -0.18
CA SER A 5 11.84 -6.29 1.28
C SER A 5 10.87 -5.23 1.82
N LEU A 6 9.76 -5.66 2.43
CA LEU A 6 8.85 -4.84 3.23
C LEU A 6 9.30 -4.75 4.70
N LYS A 7 10.55 -5.13 5.00
CA LYS A 7 11.06 -5.27 6.37
C LYS A 7 11.07 -3.99 7.20
N GLU A 8 10.76 -2.84 6.61
CA GLU A 8 10.65 -1.54 7.27
C GLU A 8 9.29 -0.87 7.00
N ALA A 9 8.20 -1.64 7.11
CA ALA A 9 6.85 -1.06 7.11
C ALA A 9 6.68 -0.18 8.34
N LEU A 10 6.51 1.12 8.11
CA LEU A 10 6.19 2.11 9.14
C LEU A 10 4.74 1.95 9.61
N LEU A 11 3.84 1.57 8.70
CA LEU A 11 2.42 1.41 8.98
C LEU A 11 1.80 0.35 8.08
N THR A 12 1.00 -0.53 8.68
CA THR A 12 0.15 -1.48 7.97
C THR A 12 -1.31 -1.19 8.25
N ILE A 13 -2.07 -0.92 7.19
CA ILE A 13 -3.51 -0.69 7.23
C ILE A 13 -4.19 -1.94 6.65
N LYS A 14 -4.97 -2.64 7.47
CA LYS A 14 -5.74 -3.84 7.06
C LYS A 14 -7.11 -3.46 6.50
N LYS A 15 -7.74 -4.38 5.77
CA LYS A 15 -9.08 -4.23 5.17
C LYS A 15 -9.19 -3.02 4.23
N VAL A 16 -8.16 -2.78 3.43
CA VAL A 16 -8.17 -1.75 2.39
C VAL A 16 -8.70 -2.36 1.10
N CYS A 17 -9.89 -1.94 0.69
CA CYS A 17 -10.48 -2.38 -0.57
C CYS A 17 -9.87 -1.62 -1.75
N GLN A 18 -9.41 -2.37 -2.76
CA GLN A 18 -8.92 -1.82 -4.02
C GLN A 18 -9.43 -2.66 -5.18
N LYS A 19 -10.02 -2.02 -6.20
CA LYS A 19 -10.67 -2.71 -7.34
C LYS A 19 -11.58 -3.88 -6.92
N LYS A 20 -12.41 -3.69 -5.89
CA LYS A 20 -13.34 -4.69 -5.31
C LYS A 20 -12.67 -5.88 -4.63
N GLN A 21 -11.39 -5.78 -4.31
CA GLN A 21 -10.66 -6.81 -3.59
C GLN A 21 -10.15 -6.27 -2.26
N ASP A 22 -10.29 -7.06 -1.21
CA ASP A 22 -9.81 -6.69 0.12
C ASP A 22 -8.35 -7.09 0.30
N GLY A 23 -7.62 -6.24 1.00
CA GLY A 23 -6.19 -6.40 1.17
C GLY A 23 -5.62 -5.51 2.27
N ALA A 24 -4.31 -5.36 2.23
CA ALA A 24 -3.58 -4.53 3.16
C ALA A 24 -2.71 -3.52 2.41
N THR A 25 -2.73 -2.28 2.88
CA THR A 25 -1.79 -1.25 2.43
C THR A 25 -0.66 -1.13 3.44
N ASN A 26 0.56 -1.25 2.97
CA ASN A 26 1.77 -1.08 3.75
C ASN A 26 2.48 0.19 3.30
N ALA A 27 2.68 1.11 4.22
CA ALA A 27 3.51 2.28 4.04
C ALA A 27 4.91 1.99 4.59
N VAL A 28 5.91 2.23 3.77
CA VAL A 28 7.34 2.19 4.14
C VAL A 28 7.93 3.57 3.83
N VAL A 29 9.13 3.88 4.32
CA VAL A 29 9.75 5.22 4.24
C VAL A 29 9.63 5.92 2.87
N LYS A 30 9.77 5.19 1.76
CA LYS A 30 9.82 5.78 0.40
C LYS A 30 8.63 5.44 -0.50
N ARG A 31 7.75 4.53 -0.10
CA ARG A 31 6.69 4.02 -0.98
C ARG A 31 5.49 3.52 -0.20
N THR A 32 4.37 3.43 -0.91
CA THR A 32 3.19 2.69 -0.47
C THR A 32 3.01 1.45 -1.34
N ALA A 33 2.58 0.36 -0.74
CA ALA A 33 2.35 -0.90 -1.43
C ALA A 33 1.10 -1.60 -0.93
N TRP A 34 0.26 -2.07 -1.84
CA TRP A 34 -0.94 -2.83 -1.51
C TRP A 34 -0.77 -4.31 -1.89
N THR A 35 -1.15 -5.19 -0.96
CA THR A 35 -1.22 -6.64 -1.12
C THR A 35 -2.65 -7.12 -1.03
N LEU A 36 -3.00 -8.12 -1.84
CA LEU A 36 -4.25 -8.85 -1.66
C LEU A 36 -4.19 -9.66 -0.36
N GLU A 37 -5.32 -9.77 0.33
CA GLU A 37 -5.41 -10.63 1.52
C GLU A 37 -5.05 -12.08 1.18
N GLY A 38 -4.25 -12.72 2.03
CA GLY A 38 -3.75 -14.08 1.81
C GLY A 38 -2.67 -14.23 0.71
N LYS A 39 -2.17 -13.12 0.13
CA LYS A 39 -1.07 -13.16 -0.85
C LYS A 39 0.15 -12.37 -0.39
N ASP A 40 1.31 -12.92 -0.68
CA ASP A 40 2.62 -12.38 -0.30
C ASP A 40 3.21 -11.39 -1.32
N ARG A 41 2.54 -11.18 -2.45
CA ARG A 41 3.02 -10.32 -3.54
C ARG A 41 2.25 -9.00 -3.58
N PHE A 42 2.99 -7.89 -3.59
CA PHE A 42 2.43 -6.56 -3.82
C PHE A 42 1.86 -6.43 -5.23
N THR A 43 0.56 -6.16 -5.31
CA THR A 43 -0.14 -5.94 -6.57
C THR A 43 -0.01 -4.49 -7.04
N ILE A 44 0.08 -3.55 -6.10
CA ILE A 44 0.27 -2.12 -6.40
C ILE A 44 1.43 -1.59 -5.58
N ARG A 45 2.31 -0.82 -6.20
CA ARG A 45 3.48 -0.18 -5.57
C ARG A 45 3.70 1.20 -6.20
N HIS A 46 3.70 2.23 -5.38
CA HIS A 46 4.00 3.60 -5.82
C HIS A 46 5.03 4.22 -4.90
N MET A 47 6.09 4.80 -5.46
CA MET A 47 6.99 5.66 -4.70
C MET A 47 6.27 6.96 -4.36
N TYR A 48 6.56 7.54 -3.21
CA TYR A 48 5.93 8.81 -2.82
C TYR A 48 6.26 9.96 -3.77
N VAL A 49 7.45 9.93 -4.39
CA VAL A 49 7.87 10.93 -5.38
C VAL A 49 6.99 10.95 -6.63
N ASP A 50 6.30 9.84 -6.94
CA ASP A 50 5.43 9.73 -8.11
C ASP A 50 3.98 10.17 -7.79
N ILE A 51 3.63 10.35 -6.52
CA ILE A 51 2.27 10.66 -6.07
C ILE A 51 2.11 12.18 -5.97
N LYS A 52 1.35 12.77 -6.91
CA LYS A 52 1.09 14.21 -6.94
C LYS A 52 0.14 14.72 -5.84
N GLY A 53 -0.68 13.85 -5.26
CA GLY A 53 -1.63 14.24 -4.22
C GLY A 53 -2.48 13.07 -3.72
N GLN A 54 -3.10 13.25 -2.55
CA GLN A 54 -3.97 12.27 -1.91
C GLN A 54 -5.34 12.89 -1.66
N LYS A 55 -6.40 12.15 -1.97
CA LYS A 55 -7.78 12.59 -1.72
C LYS A 55 -8.38 11.74 -0.61
N ILE A 56 -8.94 12.40 0.39
CA ILE A 56 -9.67 11.77 1.49
C ILE A 56 -11.13 12.17 1.34
N ARG A 57 -12.03 11.19 1.37
CA ARG A 57 -13.48 11.49 1.40
C ARG A 57 -13.82 11.99 2.80
N LYS A 58 -14.53 13.11 2.88
CA LYS A 58 -15.08 13.59 4.16
C LYS A 58 -16.10 12.56 4.67
N LYS A 59 -16.19 12.43 5.99
CA LYS A 59 -17.30 11.71 6.60
C LYS A 59 -18.61 12.42 6.23
N GLY A 60 -19.65 11.64 5.95
CA GLY A 60 -21.03 12.11 5.91
C GLY A 60 -21.56 12.26 7.32
#